data_AF-A0A7S3D9U5-F1
#
_entry.id   AF-A0A7S3D9U5-F1
#
_cell.length_a   1.000
_cell.length_b   1.000
_cell.length_c   1.000
_cell.angle_alpha   90.00
_cell.angle_beta   90.00
_cell.angle_gamma   90.00
#
_symmetry.space_group_name_H-M   'P 1'
#
loop_
_entity.id
_entity.type
_entity.pdbx_description
1 polymer ?
#
loop_
_entity_poly.entity_id
_entity_poly.type
_entity_poly.pdbx_seq_one_letter_code
_entity_poly.pdbx_strand_id
1 'polypeptide(L)'
;MQYCHTTITAKNKFRFQPVRLLSAMEDVPLDDMLAFAEKKFEAQNSGKTKLLKAVAEKALSLGLLDQYEEICSSIGEEMNASAVAAVREAHLKTLKGFDNRLEHAKENYGESEIADILCERAEVVVRTGNKVW
;
A
#
# COMPACT_ATOMS: atom_id res chain seq x y z
N MET A 1 12.88 -22.26 -35.90
CA MET A 1 11.72 -21.60 -35.29
C MET A 1 11.95 -20.10 -35.37
N GLN A 2 11.13 -19.42 -36.17
CA GLN A 2 11.21 -17.98 -36.43
C GLN A 2 10.73 -17.21 -35.20
N TYR A 3 11.60 -16.41 -34.61
CA TYR A 3 11.19 -15.32 -33.72
C TYR A 3 10.94 -14.10 -34.60
N CYS A 4 9.69 -13.63 -34.61
CA CYS A 4 9.25 -12.51 -35.43
C CYS A 4 10.06 -11.25 -35.14
N HIS A 5 10.59 -10.69 -36.23
CA HIS A 5 11.22 -9.38 -36.28
C HIS A 5 10.26 -8.28 -35.85
N THR A 6 10.81 -7.37 -35.06
CA THR A 6 10.29 -6.04 -34.75
C THR A 6 10.18 -5.19 -36.01
N THR A 7 9.03 -4.56 -36.22
CA THR A 7 8.94 -3.26 -36.93
C THR A 7 7.80 -2.44 -36.33
N ILE A 8 8.13 -1.65 -35.31
CA ILE A 8 7.46 -0.36 -35.07
C ILE A 8 8.55 0.70 -35.18
N THR A 9 8.55 1.33 -36.35
CA THR A 9 9.42 2.43 -36.76
C THR A 9 9.05 3.71 -36.01
N ALA A 10 10.04 4.23 -35.29
CA ALA A 10 10.34 5.65 -35.08
C ALA A 10 9.33 6.56 -34.33
N LYS A 11 9.85 7.13 -33.23
CA LYS A 11 9.47 8.37 -32.52
C LYS A 11 8.49 8.25 -31.34
N ASN A 12 8.86 7.51 -30.31
CA ASN A 12 8.86 8.10 -28.97
C ASN A 12 9.69 7.25 -28.00
N LYS A 13 10.78 7.84 -27.49
CA LYS A 13 11.54 7.30 -26.36
C LYS A 13 10.73 7.51 -25.08
N PHE A 14 9.68 6.73 -24.86
CA PHE A 14 9.12 6.59 -23.52
C PHE A 14 9.48 5.19 -23.03
N ARG A 15 10.62 5.14 -22.33
CA ARG A 15 10.95 3.99 -21.48
C ARG A 15 9.83 3.90 -20.44
N PHE A 16 8.93 2.95 -20.61
CA PHE A 16 8.24 2.37 -19.48
C PHE A 16 9.33 1.93 -18.50
N GLN A 17 9.42 2.56 -17.34
CA GLN A 17 10.36 2.16 -16.31
C GLN A 17 9.62 1.26 -15.33
N PRO A 18 9.72 -0.08 -15.46
CA PRO A 18 9.18 -1.03 -14.48
C PRO A 18 9.86 -0.94 -13.10
N VAL A 19 10.82 -0.02 -12.93
CA VAL A 19 11.62 0.14 -11.72
C VAL A 19 10.78 0.65 -10.54
N ARG A 20 9.73 1.46 -10.76
CA ARG A 20 8.87 1.95 -9.66
C ARG A 20 8.04 0.84 -8.99
N LEU A 21 7.54 -0.10 -9.80
CA LEU A 21 6.78 -1.26 -9.31
C LEU A 21 7.67 -2.25 -8.55
N LEU A 22 8.92 -2.44 -9.00
CA LEU A 22 9.87 -3.32 -8.33
C LEU A 22 10.38 -2.73 -7.00
N SER A 23 10.57 -1.40 -6.90
CA SER A 23 10.88 -0.76 -5.61
C SER A 23 9.72 -0.83 -4.61
N ALA A 24 8.47 -0.67 -5.06
CA ALA A 24 7.30 -0.75 -4.19
C ALA A 24 6.98 -2.18 -3.68
N MET A 25 7.54 -3.21 -4.32
CA MET A 25 7.43 -4.61 -3.90
C MET A 25 8.43 -4.99 -2.80
N GLU A 26 9.56 -4.27 -2.68
CA GLU A 26 10.54 -4.46 -1.61
C GLU A 26 10.19 -3.66 -0.34
N ASP A 27 9.43 -2.56 -0.47
CA ASP A 27 8.99 -1.73 0.66
C ASP A 27 7.66 -2.21 1.25
N VAL A 28 7.70 -3.38 1.88
CA VAL A 28 6.64 -3.76 2.83
C VAL A 28 6.75 -2.82 4.03
N PRO A 29 5.65 -2.17 4.50
CA PRO A 29 5.66 -1.31 5.68
C PRO A 29 5.98 -2.03 7.01
N LEU A 30 6.45 -3.28 6.94
CA LEU A 30 7.08 -3.99 8.03
C LEU A 30 8.32 -3.25 8.53
N ASP A 31 9.11 -2.63 7.66
CA ASP A 31 10.31 -1.89 8.08
C ASP A 31 9.94 -0.66 8.92
N ASP A 32 8.87 0.05 8.55
CA ASP A 32 8.31 1.15 9.35
C ASP A 32 7.78 0.68 10.70
N MET A 33 7.22 -0.54 10.76
CA MET A 33 6.79 -1.16 12.01
C MET A 33 7.94 -1.63 12.88
N LEU A 34 8.95 -2.25 12.28
CA LEU A 34 10.15 -2.74 12.94
C LEU A 34 10.94 -1.57 13.52
N ALA A 35 11.18 -0.53 12.74
CA ALA A 35 11.84 0.69 13.20
C ALA A 35 11.05 1.37 14.33
N PHE A 36 9.71 1.39 14.26
CA PHE A 36 8.88 1.90 15.34
C PHE A 36 8.96 1.03 16.60
N ALA A 37 8.92 -0.30 16.44
CA ALA A 37 8.99 -1.25 17.53
C ALA A 37 10.35 -1.22 18.23
N GLU A 38 11.46 -1.18 17.49
CA GLU A 38 12.83 -1.07 18.00
C GLU A 38 13.00 0.23 18.79
N LYS A 39 12.65 1.37 18.17
CA LYS A 39 12.72 2.68 18.83
C LYS A 39 11.89 2.74 20.11
N LYS A 40 10.71 2.11 20.11
CA LYS A 40 9.81 2.10 21.27
C LYS A 40 10.24 1.09 22.34
N PHE A 41 10.86 -0.01 21.96
CA PHE A 41 11.47 -0.99 22.86
C PHE A 41 12.67 -0.40 23.59
N GLU A 42 13.56 0.32 22.89
CA GLU A 42 14.67 1.06 23.49
C GLU A 42 14.20 2.15 24.46
N ALA A 43 13.11 2.85 24.12
CA ALA A 43 12.54 3.91 24.94
C ALA A 43 11.73 3.40 26.15
N GLN A 44 11.17 2.19 26.08
CA GLN A 44 10.34 1.60 27.14
C GLN A 44 10.84 0.20 27.48
N ASN A 45 11.66 0.09 28.53
CA ASN A 45 11.85 -1.15 29.32
C ASN A 45 10.55 -1.64 30.02
N SER A 46 9.37 -1.25 29.53
CA SER A 46 8.06 -1.57 30.11
C SER A 46 7.33 -2.61 29.27
N GLY A 47 6.68 -3.55 29.96
CA GLY A 47 6.12 -4.81 29.46
C GLY A 47 5.60 -4.87 28.02
N LYS A 48 5.87 -6.03 27.39
CA LYS A 48 5.47 -6.47 26.05
C LYS A 48 4.10 -5.97 25.55
N THR A 49 3.10 -5.93 26.43
CA THR A 49 1.73 -5.49 26.09
C THR A 49 1.64 -4.02 25.66
N LYS A 50 2.39 -3.10 26.30
CA LYS A 50 2.38 -1.67 25.94
C LYS A 50 3.03 -1.41 24.58
N LEU A 51 4.09 -2.17 24.28
CA LEU A 51 4.75 -2.12 22.98
C LEU A 51 3.81 -2.62 21.89
N LEU A 52 3.18 -3.79 22.08
CA LEU A 52 2.26 -4.36 21.10
C LEU A 52 1.07 -3.43 20.82
N LYS A 53 0.50 -2.81 21.85
CA LYS A 53 -0.59 -1.82 21.67
C LYS A 53 -0.17 -0.64 20.78
N ALA A 54 1.04 -0.15 20.99
CA ALA A 54 1.57 0.93 20.17
C ALA A 54 1.83 0.51 18.71
N VAL A 55 2.31 -0.71 18.49
CA VAL A 55 2.50 -1.26 17.14
C VAL A 55 1.12 -1.42 16.47
N ALA A 56 0.09 -1.83 17.22
CA ALA A 56 -1.29 -1.89 16.72
C ALA A 56 -1.79 -0.50 16.29
N GLU A 57 -1.61 0.54 17.12
CA GLU A 57 -1.98 1.92 16.75
C GLU A 57 -1.24 2.40 15.49
N LYS A 58 0.04 2.03 15.37
CA LYS A 58 0.84 2.33 14.17
C LYS A 58 0.29 1.58 12.95
N ALA A 59 -0.12 0.32 13.10
CA ALA A 59 -0.74 -0.48 12.05
C ALA A 59 -2.00 0.14 11.51
N LEU A 60 -2.86 0.58 12.43
CA LEU A 60 -4.08 1.29 12.09
C LEU A 60 -3.78 2.59 11.32
N SER A 61 -2.76 3.36 11.74
CA SER A 61 -2.37 4.60 11.06
C SER A 61 -1.81 4.39 9.64
N LEU A 62 -1.20 3.23 9.38
CA LEU A 62 -0.64 2.86 8.08
C LEU A 62 -1.68 2.16 7.18
N GLY A 63 -2.88 1.89 7.69
CA GLY A 63 -3.91 1.15 6.96
C GLY A 63 -3.67 -0.35 6.88
N LEU A 64 -2.81 -0.89 7.75
CA LEU A 64 -2.47 -2.30 7.89
C LEU A 64 -3.48 -3.00 8.82
N LEU A 65 -4.70 -3.21 8.32
CA LEU A 65 -5.81 -3.71 9.11
C LEU A 65 -5.65 -5.18 9.48
N ASP A 66 -5.10 -6.00 8.58
CA ASP A 66 -4.83 -7.42 8.86
C ASP A 66 -3.83 -7.58 10.01
N GLN A 67 -2.75 -6.78 10.01
CA GLN A 67 -1.75 -6.76 11.08
C GLN A 67 -2.31 -6.17 12.37
N TYR A 68 -3.15 -5.13 12.28
CA TYR A 68 -3.85 -4.57 13.44
C TYR A 68 -4.73 -5.62 14.13
N GLU A 69 -5.51 -6.39 13.36
CA GLU A 69 -6.35 -7.49 13.85
C GLU A 69 -5.52 -8.58 14.53
N GLU A 70 -4.41 -9.00 13.92
CA GLU A 70 -3.51 -10.01 14.47
C GLU A 70 -2.89 -9.55 15.81
N ILE A 71 -2.46 -8.29 15.90
CA ILE A 71 -1.89 -7.74 17.13
C ILE A 71 -2.94 -7.60 18.22
N CYS A 72 -4.14 -7.09 17.90
CA CYS A 72 -5.26 -6.98 18.85
C CYS A 72 -5.66 -8.35 19.42
N SER A 73 -5.75 -9.37 18.55
CA SER A 73 -6.03 -10.75 18.95
C SER A 73 -4.94 -11.32 19.86
N SER A 74 -3.67 -11.02 19.57
CA SER A 74 -2.52 -11.50 20.35
C SER A 74 -2.44 -10.90 21.76
N ILE A 75 -2.98 -9.68 21.97
CA ILE A 75 -3.02 -9.03 23.28
C ILE A 75 -4.37 -9.19 24.01
N GLY A 76 -5.38 -9.75 23.35
CA GLY A 76 -6.73 -9.91 23.89
C GLY A 76 -7.51 -8.59 24.00
N GLU A 77 -7.16 -7.57 23.21
CA GLU A 77 -7.94 -6.31 23.14
C GLU A 77 -8.98 -6.39 22.01
N GLU A 78 -10.17 -5.83 22.26
CA GLU A 78 -11.17 -5.67 21.21
C GLU A 78 -10.72 -4.65 20.17
N MET A 79 -10.95 -4.97 18.89
CA MET A 79 -10.68 -4.05 17.80
C MET A 79 -11.62 -2.84 17.87
N ASN A 80 -11.07 -1.64 17.65
CA ASN A 80 -11.89 -0.45 17.52
C ASN A 80 -12.61 -0.44 16.16
N ALA A 81 -13.84 -0.95 16.13
CA ALA A 81 -14.64 -1.04 14.91
C ALA A 81 -14.85 0.30 14.21
N SER A 82 -15.00 1.39 14.98
CA SER A 82 -15.17 2.75 14.42
C SER A 82 -13.90 3.21 13.70
N ALA A 83 -12.73 2.96 14.31
CA ALA A 83 -11.46 3.35 13.71
C ALA A 83 -11.11 2.49 12.48
N VAL A 84 -11.40 1.19 12.52
CA VAL A 84 -11.26 0.29 11.36
C VAL A 84 -12.16 0.73 10.22
N ALA A 85 -13.43 1.07 10.51
CA ALA A 85 -14.36 1.57 9.51
C ALA A 85 -13.87 2.88 8.86
N ALA A 86 -13.37 3.82 9.66
CA ALA A 86 -12.83 5.09 9.16
C ALA A 86 -11.63 4.88 8.22
N VAL A 87 -10.71 3.97 8.56
CA VAL A 87 -9.56 3.63 7.71
C VAL A 87 -10.00 2.96 6.42
N ARG A 88 -10.98 2.05 6.48
CA ARG A 88 -11.56 1.41 5.29
C ARG A 88 -12.22 2.42 4.37
N GLU A 89 -13.02 3.32 4.92
CA GLU A 89 -13.70 4.37 4.16
C GLU A 89 -12.69 5.30 3.47
N ALA A 90 -11.64 5.73 4.19
CA ALA A 90 -10.57 6.54 3.62
C ALA A 90 -9.88 5.82 2.44
N HIS A 91 -9.59 4.52 2.59
CA HIS A 91 -8.97 3.73 1.53
C HIS A 91 -9.89 3.59 0.30
N LEU A 92 -11.17 3.26 0.51
CA LEU A 92 -12.16 3.18 -0.57
C LEU A 92 -12.32 4.51 -1.30
N LYS A 93 -12.27 5.64 -0.58
CA LYS A 93 -12.30 6.98 -1.18
C LYS A 93 -11.08 7.23 -2.06
N THR A 94 -9.88 6.81 -1.62
CA THR A 94 -8.66 6.88 -2.44
C THR A 94 -8.78 6.01 -3.70
N LEU A 95 -9.28 4.77 -3.59
CA LEU A 95 -9.49 3.88 -4.75
C LEU A 95 -10.49 4.45 -5.75
N LYS A 96 -11.62 4.99 -5.27
CA LYS A 96 -12.59 5.70 -6.13
C LYS A 96 -11.97 6.91 -6.83
N GLY A 97 -11.06 7.62 -6.15
CA GLY A 97 -10.30 8.71 -6.75
C GLY A 97 -9.45 8.24 -7.95
N PHE A 98 -8.84 7.06 -7.85
CA PHE A 98 -8.14 6.44 -8.97
C PHE A 98 -9.09 6.03 -10.09
N ASP A 99 -10.25 5.46 -9.79
CA ASP A 99 -11.24 5.07 -10.80
C ASP A 99 -11.72 6.30 -11.61
N ASN A 100 -12.03 7.40 -10.93
CA ASN A 100 -12.40 8.66 -11.59
C ASN A 100 -11.27 9.22 -12.47
N ARG A 101 -10.02 9.16 -11.98
CA ARG A 101 -8.84 9.57 -12.76
C ARG A 101 -8.62 8.68 -13.97
N LEU A 102 -8.84 7.37 -13.85
CA LEU A 102 -8.76 6.42 -14.95
C LEU A 102 -9.83 6.67 -16.00
N GLU A 103 -11.07 6.94 -15.61
CA GLU A 103 -12.14 7.32 -16.55
C GLU A 103 -11.77 8.58 -17.32
N HIS A 104 -11.35 9.64 -16.62
CA HIS A 104 -10.91 10.88 -17.26
C HIS A 104 -9.70 10.65 -18.18
N ALA A 105 -8.74 9.80 -17.79
CA ALA A 105 -7.57 9.51 -18.59
C ALA A 105 -7.87 8.67 -19.84
N LYS A 106 -8.85 7.78 -19.79
CA LYS A 106 -9.32 7.04 -20.97
C LYS A 106 -9.97 7.94 -22.01
N GLU A 107 -10.63 9.00 -21.57
CA GLU A 107 -11.32 9.95 -22.45
C GLU A 107 -10.39 11.05 -23.00
N ASN A 108 -9.38 11.47 -22.22
CA ASN A 108 -8.61 12.69 -22.50
C ASN A 108 -7.10 12.49 -22.66
N TYR A 109 -6.55 11.35 -22.25
CA TYR A 109 -5.11 11.09 -22.23
C TYR A 109 -4.74 9.78 -22.95
N GLY A 110 -3.44 9.55 -23.14
CA GLY A 110 -2.89 8.35 -23.78
C GLY A 110 -2.55 7.23 -22.80
N GLU A 111 -2.13 6.08 -23.34
CA GLU A 111 -1.80 4.86 -22.59
C GLU A 111 -0.77 5.07 -21.46
N SER A 112 0.16 6.01 -21.61
CA SER A 112 1.17 6.32 -20.58
C SER A 112 0.54 6.85 -19.29
N GLU A 113 -0.44 7.74 -19.38
CA GLU A 113 -1.09 8.34 -18.20
C GLU A 113 -1.95 7.30 -17.46
N ILE A 114 -2.63 6.45 -18.24
CA ILE A 114 -3.41 5.33 -17.69
C ILE A 114 -2.48 4.38 -16.92
N ALA A 115 -1.31 4.09 -17.47
CA ALA A 115 -0.35 3.20 -16.83
C ALA A 115 0.24 3.79 -15.53
N ASP A 116 0.53 5.09 -15.50
CA ASP A 116 1.00 5.78 -14.29
C ASP A 116 -0.07 5.74 -13.18
N ILE A 117 -1.34 6.01 -13.52
CA ILE A 117 -2.46 5.94 -12.57
C ILE A 117 -2.65 4.50 -12.04
N LEU A 118 -2.51 3.50 -12.90
CA LEU A 118 -2.57 2.09 -12.49
C LEU A 118 -1.39 1.69 -11.58
N CYS A 119 -0.19 2.22 -11.83
CA CYS A 119 0.97 2.00 -10.96
C CYS A 119 0.73 2.62 -9.57
N GLU A 120 0.32 3.88 -9.50
CA GLU A 120 0.00 4.54 -8.22
C GLU A 120 -1.10 3.79 -7.45
N ARG A 121 -2.13 3.32 -8.16
CA ARG A 121 -3.19 2.50 -7.55
C ARG A 121 -2.63 1.19 -6.98
N ALA A 122 -1.77 0.51 -7.72
CA ALA A 122 -1.15 -0.74 -7.28
C ALA A 122 -0.26 -0.52 -6.05
N GLU A 123 0.54 0.54 -6.02
CA GLU A 123 1.36 0.92 -4.85
C GLU A 123 0.50 1.12 -3.60
N VAL A 124 -0.65 1.78 -3.73
CA VAL A 124 -1.57 2.00 -2.62
C VAL A 124 -2.16 0.69 -2.09
N VAL A 125 -2.52 -0.24 -2.98
CA VAL A 125 -3.08 -1.55 -2.60
C VAL A 125 -2.01 -2.45 -1.95
N VAL A 126 -0.80 -2.48 -2.52
CA VAL A 126 0.31 -3.26 -1.97
C VAL A 126 0.71 -2.74 -0.59
N ARG A 127 0.81 -1.41 -0.44
CA ARG A 127 1.18 -0.78 0.83
C ARG A 127 0.20 -1.07 1.96
N THR A 128 -1.09 -1.17 1.70
CA THR A 128 -2.05 -1.47 2.77
C THR A 128 -2.08 -2.95 3.15
N GLY A 129 -1.55 -3.83 2.30
CA GLY A 129 -1.31 -5.24 2.64
C GLY A 129 -2.56 -6.05 3.02
N ASN A 130 -3.76 -5.49 2.92
CA ASN A 130 -4.97 -6.18 3.36
C ASN A 130 -5.43 -7.17 2.30
N LYS A 131 -5.63 -8.42 2.73
CA LYS A 131 -6.01 -9.54 1.86
C LYS A 131 -7.46 -9.48 1.37
N VAL A 132 -8.29 -8.70 2.05
CA VAL A 132 -9.74 -8.65 1.82
C VAL A 132 -10.16 -7.17 1.72
N TRP A 133 -10.07 -6.63 0.51
CA TRP A 133 -10.75 -5.39 0.13
C TRP A 133 -11.93 -5.72 -0.77
#